data_AF-A0A930ME00-F1
#
_entry.id   AF-A0A930ME00-F1
#
_cell.length_a   1.000
_cell.length_b   1.000
_cell.length_c   1.000
_cell.angle_alpha   90.00
_cell.angle_beta   90.00
_cell.angle_gamma   90.00
#
_symmetry.space_group_name_H-M   'P 1'
#
loop_
_entity.id
_entity.type
_entity.pdbx_description
1 polymer ?
#
loop_
_entity_poly.entity_id
_entity_poly.type
_entity_poly.pdbx_seq_one_letter_code
_entity_poly.pdbx_strand_id
1 'polypeptide(L)'
;MEKKENTEIVEEKKELDFTELENRLDELDSTAFINAERACRMVGDPTPDIVYSANFRARLAAAAMGVPFEEIRKLKLKQYTAVITRTLGFLLQSLGEMVIQRNN
;
A
#
# COMPACT_ATOMS: atom_id res chain seq x y z
N MET A 1 13.34 -34.87 -35.35
CA MET A 1 12.91 -34.93 -33.93
C MET A 1 13.57 -33.74 -33.24
N GLU A 2 12.93 -32.57 -33.28
CA GLU A 2 13.51 -31.33 -32.76
C GLU A 2 13.05 -31.14 -31.31
N LYS A 3 14.03 -31.06 -30.40
CA LYS A 3 13.81 -30.75 -28.99
C LYS A 3 13.48 -29.26 -28.88
N LYS A 4 12.27 -28.94 -28.40
CA LYS A 4 11.93 -27.59 -27.94
C LYS A 4 12.52 -27.40 -26.55
N GLU A 5 13.56 -26.58 -26.46
CA GLU A 5 14.05 -26.02 -25.21
C GLU A 5 13.02 -25.01 -24.70
N ASN A 6 12.31 -25.38 -23.64
CA ASN A 6 11.55 -24.42 -22.84
C ASN A 6 12.56 -23.71 -21.93
N THR A 7 12.97 -22.51 -22.30
CA THR A 7 13.72 -21.61 -21.43
C THR A 7 12.77 -21.05 -20.38
N GLU A 8 12.74 -21.64 -19.19
CA GLU A 8 12.12 -21.02 -18.01
C GLU A 8 12.94 -19.79 -17.63
N ILE A 9 12.39 -18.61 -17.90
CA ILE A 9 12.95 -17.35 -17.44
C ILE A 9 12.66 -17.30 -15.94
N VAL A 10 13.66 -17.62 -15.12
CA VAL A 10 13.60 -17.41 -13.67
C VAL A 10 13.75 -15.90 -13.45
N GLU A 11 12.62 -15.18 -13.39
CA GLU A 11 12.60 -13.80 -12.92
C GLU A 11 13.11 -13.77 -11.48
N GLU A 12 14.30 -13.20 -11.28
CA GLU A 12 14.85 -12.92 -9.98
C GLU A 12 13.86 -12.04 -9.21
N LYS A 13 13.19 -12.63 -8.23
CA LYS A 13 12.15 -11.96 -7.45
C LYS A 13 12.82 -10.94 -6.51
N LYS A 14 13.08 -9.75 -7.04
CA LYS A 14 13.67 -8.64 -6.29
C LYS A 14 12.81 -8.36 -5.06
N GLU A 15 13.43 -8.36 -3.88
CA GLU A 15 12.72 -8.06 -2.63
C GLU A 15 12.17 -6.63 -2.71
N LEU A 16 10.92 -6.44 -2.29
CA LEU A 16 10.29 -5.14 -2.27
C LEU A 16 10.94 -4.28 -1.19
N ASP A 17 11.49 -3.14 -1.60
CA ASP A 17 12.09 -2.14 -0.72
C ASP A 17 11.06 -1.05 -0.40
N PHE A 18 10.79 -0.86 0.89
CA PHE A 18 9.84 0.14 1.41
C PHE A 18 10.53 1.31 2.10
N THR A 19 11.83 1.53 1.87
CA THR A 19 12.58 2.63 2.51
C THR A 19 11.92 3.99 2.24
N GLU A 20 11.52 4.24 0.99
CA GLU A 20 10.93 5.51 0.52
C GLU A 20 9.39 5.57 0.61
N LEU A 21 8.75 4.71 1.41
CA LEU A 21 7.29 4.58 1.41
C LEU A 21 6.55 5.90 1.69
N GLU A 22 6.93 6.65 2.72
CA GLU A 22 6.25 7.91 3.09
C GLU A 22 6.45 8.99 2.03
N ASN A 23 7.66 9.12 1.47
CA ASN A 23 7.92 10.07 0.38
C ASN A 23 7.04 9.79 -0.83
N ARG A 24 6.89 8.51 -1.19
CA ARG A 24 6.02 8.10 -2.31
C ARG A 24 4.53 8.17 -2.00
N LEU A 25 4.15 8.09 -0.73
CA LEU A 25 2.76 8.36 -0.30
C LEU A 25 2.41 9.85 -0.44
N ASP A 26 3.37 10.74 -0.17
CA ASP A 26 3.22 12.19 -0.32
C ASP A 26 3.03 12.64 -1.78
N GLU A 27 3.58 11.86 -2.72
CA GLU A 27 3.41 12.06 -4.16
C GLU A 27 2.02 11.66 -4.69
N LEU A 28 1.23 10.92 -3.90
CA LEU A 28 -0.10 10.48 -4.35
C LEU A 28 -1.12 11.63 -4.33
N ASP A 29 -2.03 11.59 -5.29
CA ASP A 29 -3.16 12.51 -5.35
C ASP A 29 -4.45 11.89 -4.77
N SER A 30 -5.50 12.70 -4.71
CA SER A 30 -6.82 12.26 -4.26
C SER A 30 -7.41 11.11 -5.11
N THR A 31 -6.98 10.98 -6.37
CA THR A 31 -7.43 9.91 -7.28
C THR A 31 -6.98 8.54 -6.78
N ALA A 32 -5.73 8.44 -6.31
CA ALA A 32 -5.20 7.20 -5.73
C ALA A 32 -6.00 6.78 -4.48
N PHE A 33 -6.36 7.75 -3.63
CA PHE A 33 -7.18 7.51 -2.44
C PHE A 33 -8.57 6.97 -2.81
N ILE A 34 -9.30 7.67 -3.69
CA ILE A 34 -10.66 7.30 -4.08
C ILE A 34 -10.67 5.92 -4.77
N ASN A 35 -9.67 5.62 -5.60
CA ASN A 35 -9.57 4.33 -6.26
C ASN A 35 -9.29 3.19 -5.27
N ALA A 36 -8.41 3.41 -4.29
CA ALA A 36 -8.13 2.44 -3.24
C ALA A 36 -9.36 2.17 -2.38
N GLU A 37 -10.10 3.22 -1.98
CA GLU A 37 -11.35 3.07 -1.24
C GLU A 37 -12.38 2.30 -2.06
N ARG A 38 -12.64 2.72 -3.30
CA ARG A 38 -13.61 2.05 -4.18
C ARG A 38 -13.29 0.57 -4.31
N ALA A 39 -12.02 0.22 -4.52
CA ALA A 39 -11.59 -1.18 -4.62
C ALA A 39 -11.83 -1.98 -3.34
N CYS A 40 -11.71 -1.37 -2.15
CA CYS A 40 -12.07 -1.99 -0.87
C CYS A 40 -13.58 -2.15 -0.70
N ARG A 41 -14.37 -1.10 -1.02
CA ARG A 41 -15.84 -1.14 -0.90
C ARG A 41 -16.46 -2.17 -1.83
N MET A 42 -15.94 -2.30 -3.06
CA MET A 42 -16.41 -3.29 -4.04
C MET A 42 -16.24 -4.73 -3.57
N VAL A 43 -15.26 -5.02 -2.72
CA VAL A 43 -15.05 -6.37 -2.14
C VAL A 43 -15.67 -6.52 -0.76
N GLY A 44 -16.52 -5.57 -0.34
CA GLY A 44 -17.29 -5.66 0.89
C GLY A 44 -16.51 -5.32 2.16
N ASP A 45 -15.48 -4.49 2.10
CA ASP A 45 -14.78 -4.02 3.31
C ASP A 45 -15.76 -3.25 4.22
N PRO A 46 -16.05 -3.77 5.43
CA PRO A 46 -17.08 -3.22 6.31
C PRO A 46 -16.57 -2.07 7.19
N THR A 47 -15.27 -1.71 7.10
CA THR A 47 -14.67 -0.73 8.00
C THR A 47 -15.34 0.65 7.79
N PRO A 48 -15.99 1.26 8.80
CA PRO A 48 -16.76 2.49 8.60
C PRO A 48 -15.89 3.63 8.05
N ASP A 49 -14.83 3.96 8.78
CA ASP A 49 -13.78 4.87 8.32
C ASP A 49 -12.71 4.05 7.58
N ILE A 50 -12.59 4.31 6.29
CA ILE A 50 -11.73 3.56 5.39
C ILE A 50 -10.24 3.69 5.77
N VAL A 51 -9.83 4.79 6.42
CA VAL A 51 -8.44 5.00 6.85
C VAL A 51 -7.96 3.89 7.78
N TYR A 52 -8.87 3.33 8.59
CA TYR A 52 -8.55 2.22 9.50
C TYR A 52 -8.60 0.84 8.83
N SER A 53 -9.07 0.72 7.59
CA SER A 53 -9.03 -0.56 6.86
C SER A 53 -7.58 -0.94 6.56
N ALA A 54 -7.19 -2.16 6.93
CA ALA A 54 -5.87 -2.70 6.57
C ALA A 54 -5.73 -2.89 5.05
N ASN A 55 -6.80 -3.32 4.38
CA ASN A 55 -6.81 -3.51 2.92
C ASN A 55 -6.64 -2.17 2.20
N PHE A 56 -7.31 -1.13 2.68
CA PHE A 56 -7.17 0.21 2.12
C PHE A 56 -5.73 0.72 2.21
N ARG A 57 -5.15 0.66 3.41
CA ARG A 57 -3.76 1.06 3.65
C ARG A 57 -2.77 0.25 2.80
N ALA A 58 -2.99 -1.05 2.65
CA ALA A 58 -2.18 -1.90 1.77
C ALA A 58 -2.32 -1.52 0.29
N ARG A 59 -3.51 -1.12 -0.17
CA ARG A 59 -3.74 -0.64 -1.55
C ARG A 59 -3.08 0.71 -1.81
N LEU A 60 -3.13 1.64 -0.85
CA LEU A 60 -2.42 2.91 -0.95
C LEU A 60 -0.90 2.69 -0.99
N ALA A 61 -0.37 1.83 -0.13
CA ALA A 61 1.04 1.47 -0.20
C ALA A 61 1.41 0.83 -1.54
N ALA A 62 0.57 -0.04 -2.10
CA ALA A 62 0.80 -0.62 -3.44
C ALA A 62 0.85 0.46 -4.53
N ALA A 63 -0.09 1.41 -4.50
CA ALA A 63 -0.16 2.52 -5.43
C ALA A 63 1.07 3.43 -5.30
N ALA A 64 1.43 3.84 -4.07
CA ALA A 64 2.64 4.61 -3.78
C ALA A 64 3.87 3.90 -4.31
N MET A 65 4.00 2.60 -4.06
CA MET A 65 5.15 1.81 -4.47
C MET A 65 5.17 1.44 -5.95
N GLY A 66 4.09 1.71 -6.70
CA GLY A 66 3.98 1.37 -8.12
C GLY A 66 3.98 -0.14 -8.37
N VAL A 67 3.47 -0.93 -7.43
CA VAL A 67 3.43 -2.39 -7.51
C VAL A 67 2.00 -2.91 -7.46
N PRO A 68 1.73 -4.12 -8.00
CA PRO A 68 0.42 -4.74 -7.85
C PRO A 68 0.07 -4.97 -6.37
N PHE A 69 -1.20 -4.76 -6.01
CA PHE A 69 -1.70 -5.02 -4.65
C PHE A 69 -1.41 -6.46 -4.18
N GLU A 70 -1.44 -7.43 -5.09
CA GLU A 70 -1.13 -8.82 -4.78
C GLU A 70 0.32 -9.04 -4.32
N GLU A 71 1.26 -8.18 -4.72
CA GLU A 71 2.63 -8.25 -4.21
C GLU A 71 2.72 -7.79 -2.74
N ILE A 72 1.91 -6.81 -2.35
CA ILE A 72 1.78 -6.42 -0.92
C ILE A 72 1.15 -7.56 -0.10
N ARG A 73 0.16 -8.28 -0.65
CA ARG A 73 -0.51 -9.40 0.04
C ARG A 73 0.39 -10.63 0.22
N LYS A 74 1.41 -10.79 -0.62
CA LYS A 74 2.38 -11.90 -0.53
C LYS A 74 3.50 -11.63 0.48
N LEU A 75 3.58 -10.42 1.05
CA LEU A 75 4.58 -10.09 2.06
C LEU A 75 4.48 -11.00 3.29
N LYS A 76 5.62 -11.24 3.94
CA LYS A 76 5.62 -11.88 5.26
C LYS A 76 4.87 -10.98 6.25
N LEU A 77 4.21 -11.59 7.23
CA LEU A 77 3.35 -10.88 8.19
C LEU A 77 4.01 -9.64 8.80
N LYS A 78 5.28 -9.74 9.22
CA LYS A 78 6.04 -8.60 9.79
C LYS A 78 6.22 -7.43 8.81
N GLN A 79 6.46 -7.72 7.53
CA GLN A 79 6.61 -6.70 6.49
C GLN A 79 5.24 -6.07 6.19
N TYR A 80 4.21 -6.91 6.02
CA TYR A 80 2.84 -6.45 5.79
C TYR A 80 2.34 -5.52 6.90
N THR A 81 2.51 -5.91 8.17
CA THR A 81 2.09 -5.09 9.31
C THR A 81 2.86 -3.78 9.40
N ALA A 82 4.16 -3.79 9.11
CA ALA A 82 4.98 -2.58 9.08
C ALA A 82 4.49 -1.60 7.99
N VAL A 83 4.21 -2.09 6.79
CA VAL A 83 3.71 -1.28 5.66
C VAL A 83 2.38 -0.62 5.98
N ILE A 84 1.38 -1.39 6.45
CA ILE A 84 0.05 -0.82 6.77
C ILE A 84 0.06 0.09 8.00
N THR A 85 1.01 -0.09 8.92
CA THR A 85 1.15 0.77 10.11
C THR A 85 1.81 2.10 9.74
N ARG A 86 2.87 2.07 8.93
CA ARG A 86 3.51 3.29 8.39
C ARG A 86 2.54 4.11 7.56
N THR A 87 1.78 3.44 6.68
CA THR A 87 0.73 4.10 5.88
C THR A 87 -0.34 4.74 6.76
N LEU A 88 -0.76 4.08 7.85
CA LEU A 88 -1.68 4.68 8.82
C LEU A 88 -1.06 5.92 9.49
N GLY A 89 0.21 5.83 9.89
CA GLY A 89 0.95 6.95 10.49
C GLY A 89 0.94 8.17 9.59
N PHE A 90 1.29 8.00 8.30
CA PHE A 90 1.25 9.06 7.29
C PHE A 90 -0.14 9.71 7.19
N LEU A 91 -1.21 8.93 7.07
CA LEU A 91 -2.58 9.46 6.95
C LEU A 91 -3.05 10.26 8.18
N LEU A 92 -2.49 9.96 9.36
CA LEU A 92 -2.86 10.63 10.61
C LEU A 92 -1.95 11.81 10.98
N GLN A 93 -0.82 12.01 10.29
CA GLN A 93 0.11 13.11 10.59
C GLN A 93 -0.56 14.49 10.50
N SER A 94 -1.37 14.73 9.46
CA SER A 94 -2.13 15.99 9.32
C SER A 94 -3.12 16.23 10.46
N LEU A 95 -3.65 15.16 11.07
CA LEU A 95 -4.53 15.25 12.23
C LEU A 95 -3.77 15.70 13.48
N GLY A 96 -2.57 15.16 13.70
CA GLY A 96 -1.70 15.53 14.81
C GLY A 96 -1.25 16.99 14.74
N GLU A 97 -0.85 17.45 13.55
CA GLU A 97 -0.45 18.85 13.31
C GLU A 97 -1.61 19.83 13.53
N MET A 98 -2.82 19.47 13.06
CA MET A 98 -4.02 20.29 13.27
C MET A 98 -4.41 20.42 14.74
N VAL A 99 -4.21 19.37 15.56
CA VAL A 99 -4.46 19.43 17.02
C VAL A 99 -3.45 20.35 17.72
N ILE A 100 -2.18 20.32 17.30
CA ILE A 100 -1.14 21.20 17.85
C ILE A 100 -1.45 22.67 17.51
N GLN A 101 -1.87 22.97 16.27
CA GLN A 101 -2.21 24.33 15.85
C GLN A 101 -3.47 24.90 16.54
N ARG A 102 -4.42 24.06 16.98
CA ARG A 102 -5.63 24.50 17.70
C ARG A 102 -5.39 24.81 19.18
N ASN A 103 -4.30 24.31 19.76
CA ASN A 103 -3.98 24.45 21.18
C ASN A 103 -2.87 25.49 21.46
N ASN A 104 -2.38 26.17 20.41
CA ASN A 104 -1.47 27.33 20.48
C ASN A 104 -2.22 28.60 20.08
#